data_AF-A0AA36N723-F1
#
_entry.id   AF-A0AA36N723-F1
#
_cell.length_a   1.000
_cell.length_b   1.000
_cell.length_c   1.000
_cell.angle_alpha   90.00
_cell.angle_beta   90.00
_cell.angle_gamma   90.00
#
_symmetry.space_group_name_H-M   'P 1'
#
loop_
_entity.id
_entity.type
_entity.pdbx_description
1 polymer ?
#
loop_
_entity_poly.entity_id
_entity_poly.type
_entity_poly.pdbx_seq_one_letter_code
_entity_poly.pdbx_strand_id
1 'polypeptide(L)'
;MSDDATADVKEASGFLDVIQDMVDDCQEELDEVEENLTKLPMVAMLLRQEVDKEAAEALASLARVHVEATAHTTYLNRPRTLWVLDRDDHQDSSPVTPAVHLSEFVFLVSEATQHLRVEDGPWVWPLHDSDVAGAIALSEVADESSPLWRKALWALRILAPPHGSVLERCVMEHYGREAGYVFAWANLFTRALWPLGLVMLIYGLAGVGPGAEGTEAIPWYSMQLLLLVWGLIVTGLSSSRSPV
;
A
#
# COMPACT_ATOMS: atom_id res chain seq x y z
N MET A 1 9.51 -18.66 48.32
CA MET A 1 10.10 -18.46 46.99
C MET A 1 9.32 -19.23 45.90
N SER A 2 7.98 -19.26 45.99
CA SER A 2 7.10 -19.98 45.05
C SER A 2 6.03 -19.08 44.42
N ASP A 3 5.93 -17.82 44.86
CA ASP A 3 4.85 -16.91 44.45
C ASP A 3 5.25 -16.00 43.27
N ASP A 4 6.55 -15.91 42.94
CA ASP A 4 7.03 -15.12 41.79
C ASP A 4 6.75 -15.83 40.46
N ALA A 5 6.95 -17.15 40.41
CA ALA A 5 6.77 -17.91 39.18
C ALA A 5 5.31 -18.00 38.71
N THR A 6 4.34 -17.82 39.60
CA THR A 6 2.91 -17.81 39.26
C THR A 6 2.44 -16.43 38.78
N ALA A 7 3.14 -15.36 39.13
CA ALA A 7 2.88 -14.02 38.61
C ALA A 7 3.33 -13.89 37.14
N ASP A 8 4.55 -14.35 36.82
CA ASP A 8 5.11 -14.32 35.47
C ASP A 8 4.27 -15.14 34.46
N VAL A 9 3.76 -16.29 34.87
CA VAL A 9 2.90 -17.14 34.02
C VAL A 9 1.56 -16.46 33.71
N LYS A 10 1.04 -15.66 34.65
CA LYS A 10 -0.23 -14.94 34.50
C LYS A 10 -0.10 -13.70 33.63
N GLU A 11 1.07 -13.05 33.68
CA GLU A 11 1.40 -11.92 32.80
C GLU A 11 1.66 -12.40 31.36
N ALA A 12 2.35 -13.53 31.20
CA ALA A 12 2.56 -14.16 29.90
C ALA A 12 1.25 -14.64 29.25
N SER A 13 0.29 -15.15 30.03
CA SER A 13 -1.02 -15.55 29.48
C SER A 13 -1.82 -14.32 29.00
N GLY A 14 -1.81 -13.23 29.77
CA GLY A 14 -2.48 -11.99 29.36
C GLY A 14 -1.90 -11.40 28.08
N PHE A 15 -0.60 -11.52 27.86
CA PHE A 15 0.04 -11.08 26.61
C PHE A 15 -0.34 -11.97 25.42
N LEU A 16 -0.46 -13.28 25.61
CA LEU A 16 -0.91 -14.20 24.56
C LEU A 16 -2.38 -13.96 24.18
N ASP A 17 -3.24 -13.68 25.17
CA ASP A 17 -4.64 -13.35 24.92
C ASP A 17 -4.75 -12.06 24.08
N VAL A 18 -3.96 -11.03 24.38
CA VAL A 18 -3.92 -9.77 23.59
C VAL A 18 -3.42 -10.02 22.16
N ILE A 19 -2.38 -10.85 21.98
CA ILE A 19 -1.90 -11.20 20.64
C ILE A 19 -2.98 -11.95 19.86
N GLN A 20 -3.71 -12.86 20.52
CA GLN A 20 -4.74 -13.65 19.87
C GLN A 20 -5.94 -12.79 19.48
N ASP A 21 -6.36 -11.87 20.35
CA ASP A 21 -7.38 -10.85 20.06
C ASP A 21 -6.97 -9.98 18.85
N MET A 22 -5.71 -9.52 18.81
CA MET A 22 -5.18 -8.78 17.65
C MET A 22 -5.14 -9.61 16.37
N VAL A 23 -4.89 -10.93 16.48
CA VAL A 23 -4.89 -11.82 15.31
C VAL A 23 -6.30 -12.05 14.81
N ASP A 24 -7.26 -12.28 15.71
CA ASP A 24 -8.66 -12.48 15.37
C ASP A 24 -9.26 -11.20 14.79
N ASP A 25 -8.97 -10.02 15.36
CA ASP A 25 -9.33 -8.70 14.80
C ASP A 25 -8.72 -8.50 13.41
N CYS A 26 -7.43 -8.82 13.23
CA CYS A 26 -6.79 -8.76 11.91
C CYS A 26 -7.42 -9.75 10.92
N GLN A 27 -7.97 -10.86 11.40
CA GLN A 27 -8.57 -11.89 10.57
C GLN A 27 -10.00 -11.51 10.17
N GLU A 28 -10.76 -10.88 11.06
CA GLU A 28 -12.06 -10.27 10.75
C GLU A 28 -11.88 -9.07 9.81
N GLU A 29 -10.87 -8.21 10.03
CA GLU A 29 -10.49 -7.16 9.07
C GLU A 29 -10.04 -7.76 7.73
N LEU A 30 -9.34 -8.90 7.73
CA LEU A 30 -8.96 -9.60 6.50
C LEU A 30 -10.16 -10.18 5.77
N ASP A 31 -11.15 -10.73 6.48
CA ASP A 31 -12.37 -11.28 5.91
C ASP A 31 -13.29 -10.16 5.40
N GLU A 32 -13.40 -9.04 6.13
CA GLU A 32 -14.12 -7.84 5.70
C GLU A 32 -13.41 -7.14 4.54
N VAL A 33 -12.08 -7.09 4.56
CA VAL A 33 -11.27 -6.68 3.42
C VAL A 33 -11.52 -7.67 2.28
N GLU A 34 -11.46 -8.98 2.45
CA GLU A 34 -11.72 -9.97 1.39
C GLU A 34 -13.13 -9.81 0.79
N GLU A 35 -14.14 -9.55 1.62
CA GLU A 35 -15.50 -9.24 1.17
C GLU A 35 -15.57 -7.88 0.45
N ASN A 36 -14.86 -6.85 0.92
CA ASN A 36 -14.75 -5.56 0.24
C ASN A 36 -13.83 -5.58 -0.99
N LEU A 37 -12.90 -6.51 -1.07
CA LEU A 37 -12.02 -6.78 -2.21
C LEU A 37 -12.79 -7.44 -3.36
N THR A 38 -14.00 -7.92 -3.09
CA THR A 38 -14.97 -8.27 -4.15
C THR A 38 -15.66 -7.05 -4.74
N LYS A 39 -15.51 -5.84 -4.17
CA LYS A 39 -15.88 -4.60 -4.86
C LYS A 39 -14.88 -4.41 -5.99
N LEU A 40 -15.47 -4.40 -7.17
CA LEU A 40 -14.86 -4.67 -8.45
C LEU A 40 -13.76 -3.66 -8.79
N PRO A 41 -12.75 -4.05 -9.61
CA PRO A 41 -11.69 -3.15 -10.01
C PRO A 41 -12.26 -1.95 -10.78
N MET A 42 -12.14 -0.73 -10.24
CA MET A 42 -12.55 0.49 -10.93
C MET A 42 -11.45 1.03 -11.83
N VAL A 43 -11.84 1.62 -12.97
CA VAL A 43 -10.94 2.23 -13.94
C VAL A 43 -11.40 3.64 -14.24
N ALA A 44 -10.49 4.60 -14.14
CA ALA A 44 -10.72 5.96 -14.60
C ALA A 44 -10.24 6.11 -16.04
N MET A 45 -11.04 6.79 -16.83
CA MET A 45 -10.72 7.13 -18.21
C MET A 45 -10.96 8.62 -18.47
N LEU A 46 -10.00 9.28 -19.09
CA LEU A 46 -10.07 10.70 -19.46
C LEU A 46 -10.08 10.85 -20.98
N LEU A 47 -11.16 11.40 -21.50
CA LEU A 47 -11.35 11.62 -22.94
C LEU A 47 -11.66 13.07 -23.27
N ARG A 48 -11.62 13.40 -24.57
CA ARG A 48 -12.09 14.69 -25.06
C ARG A 48 -13.61 14.73 -24.97
N GLN A 49 -14.17 15.84 -24.50
CA GLN A 49 -15.63 16.00 -24.39
C GLN A 49 -16.35 15.84 -25.75
N GLU A 50 -15.66 16.15 -26.85
CA GLU A 50 -16.17 16.01 -28.22
C GLU A 50 -16.49 14.57 -28.62
N VAL A 51 -15.81 13.59 -28.00
CA VAL A 51 -15.96 12.16 -28.32
C VAL A 51 -16.83 11.42 -27.29
N ASP A 52 -17.52 12.12 -26.39
CA ASP A 52 -18.31 11.50 -25.32
C ASP A 52 -19.37 10.52 -25.84
N LYS A 53 -19.98 10.81 -27.00
CA LYS A 53 -20.97 9.92 -27.62
C LYS A 53 -20.33 8.64 -28.17
N GLU A 54 -19.22 8.79 -28.89
CA GLU A 54 -18.46 7.66 -29.44
C GLU A 54 -17.90 6.79 -28.32
N ALA A 55 -17.45 7.41 -27.22
CA ALA A 55 -16.98 6.71 -26.03
C ALA A 55 -18.10 5.92 -25.36
N ALA A 56 -19.29 6.52 -25.18
CA ALA A 56 -20.43 5.83 -24.60
C ALA A 56 -20.87 4.63 -25.44
N GLU A 57 -20.86 4.75 -26.78
CA GLU A 57 -21.17 3.64 -27.69
C GLU A 57 -20.12 2.53 -27.64
N ALA A 58 -18.82 2.89 -27.61
CA ALA A 58 -17.73 1.94 -27.49
C ALA A 58 -17.80 1.17 -26.16
N LEU A 59 -18.05 1.86 -25.05
CA LEU A 59 -18.19 1.23 -23.73
C LEU A 59 -19.46 0.38 -23.62
N ALA A 60 -20.58 0.82 -24.20
CA ALA A 60 -21.81 0.04 -24.23
C ALA A 60 -21.68 -1.25 -25.04
N SER A 61 -20.72 -1.31 -25.98
CA SER A 61 -20.43 -2.53 -26.74
C SER A 61 -19.64 -3.57 -25.93
N LEU A 62 -18.99 -3.16 -24.84
CA LEU A 62 -18.31 -4.06 -23.92
C LEU A 62 -19.33 -4.68 -22.97
N ALA A 63 -19.55 -6.00 -23.09
CA ALA A 63 -20.31 -6.73 -22.10
C ALA A 63 -19.61 -6.60 -20.73
N ARG A 64 -20.40 -6.39 -19.66
CA ARG A 64 -19.95 -6.36 -18.26
C ARG A 64 -19.17 -5.10 -17.83
N VAL A 65 -19.21 -4.00 -18.59
CA VAL A 65 -18.65 -2.71 -18.16
C VAL A 65 -19.78 -1.74 -17.85
N HIS A 66 -19.79 -1.19 -16.64
CA HIS A 66 -20.76 -0.21 -16.18
C HIS A 66 -20.09 1.17 -16.02
N VAL A 67 -20.78 2.24 -16.45
CA VAL A 67 -20.33 3.61 -16.21
C VAL A 67 -20.91 4.07 -14.89
N GLU A 68 -20.09 4.09 -13.85
CA GLU A 68 -20.53 4.49 -12.50
C GLU A 68 -20.68 6.02 -12.38
N ALA A 69 -19.71 6.77 -12.89
CA ALA A 69 -19.74 8.23 -12.82
C ALA A 69 -19.12 8.87 -14.06
N THR A 70 -19.62 10.07 -14.37
CA THR A 70 -19.03 10.95 -15.39
C THR A 70 -18.92 12.36 -14.86
N ALA A 71 -17.80 13.02 -15.12
CA ALA A 71 -17.54 14.39 -14.69
C ALA A 71 -16.86 15.18 -15.81
N HIS A 72 -17.45 16.32 -16.18
CA HIS A 72 -16.79 17.26 -17.09
C HIS A 72 -15.75 18.08 -16.34
N THR A 73 -14.55 18.13 -16.88
CA THR A 73 -13.39 18.78 -16.26
C THR A 73 -12.54 19.48 -17.31
N THR A 74 -11.52 20.21 -16.86
CA THR A 74 -10.51 20.83 -17.72
C THR A 74 -9.14 20.30 -17.36
N TYR A 75 -8.42 19.74 -18.34
CA TYR A 75 -7.04 19.28 -18.19
C TYR A 75 -6.16 20.00 -19.21
N LEU A 76 -5.05 20.59 -18.77
CA LEU A 76 -4.17 21.43 -19.61
C LEU A 76 -4.94 22.52 -20.39
N ASN A 77 -5.89 23.19 -19.73
CA ASN A 77 -6.77 24.20 -20.33
C ASN A 77 -7.62 23.69 -21.52
N ARG A 78 -7.80 22.37 -21.65
CA ARG A 78 -8.66 21.75 -22.65
C ARG A 78 -9.83 21.04 -21.96
N PRO A 79 -11.05 21.12 -22.51
CA PRO A 79 -12.21 20.42 -21.95
C PRO A 79 -12.02 18.90 -22.10
N ARG A 80 -12.38 18.19 -21.04
CA ARG A 80 -12.28 16.73 -20.92
C ARG A 80 -13.48 16.18 -20.18
N THR A 81 -13.76 14.91 -20.40
CA THR A 81 -14.72 14.16 -19.59
C THR A 81 -13.97 13.02 -18.92
N LEU A 82 -14.08 12.99 -17.59
CA LEU A 82 -13.60 11.90 -16.75
C LEU A 82 -14.73 10.89 -16.61
N TRP A 83 -14.43 9.64 -16.91
CA TRP A 83 -15.32 8.49 -16.80
C TRP A 83 -14.77 7.58 -15.70
N VAL A 84 -15.64 7.16 -14.79
CA VAL A 84 -15.35 6.13 -13.80
C VAL A 84 -16.12 4.89 -14.23
N LEU A 85 -15.36 3.83 -14.50
CA LEU A 85 -15.85 2.57 -15.03
C LEU A 85 -15.72 1.50 -13.97
N ASP A 86 -16.77 0.72 -13.84
CA ASP A 86 -16.82 -0.47 -13.00
C ASP A 86 -17.06 -1.69 -13.90
N ARG A 87 -16.70 -2.88 -13.42
CA ARG A 87 -16.85 -4.14 -14.17
C ARG A 87 -17.73 -5.10 -13.40
N ASP A 88 -18.90 -5.43 -13.93
CA ASP A 88 -19.83 -6.41 -13.35
C ASP A 88 -19.30 -7.86 -13.48
N ASP A 89 -18.32 -8.20 -12.65
CA ASP A 89 -17.85 -9.57 -12.48
C ASP A 89 -18.44 -10.18 -11.20
N HIS A 90 -19.72 -10.54 -11.24
CA HIS A 90 -20.24 -11.50 -10.27
C HIS A 90 -19.59 -12.87 -10.52
N GLN A 91 -18.56 -13.18 -9.72
CA GLN A 91 -18.00 -14.50 -9.42
C GLN A 91 -18.00 -15.49 -10.59
N ASP A 92 -16.96 -15.46 -11.42
CA ASP A 92 -16.46 -16.70 -12.02
C ASP A 92 -15.28 -17.18 -11.17
N SER A 93 -15.49 -18.33 -10.55
CA SER A 93 -14.74 -19.00 -9.48
C SER A 93 -13.30 -19.41 -9.85
N SER A 94 -12.44 -18.44 -10.15
CA SER A 94 -11.01 -18.67 -10.35
C SER A 94 -10.22 -17.82 -9.35
N PRO A 95 -9.23 -18.38 -8.63
CA PRO A 95 -8.40 -17.65 -7.68
C PRO A 95 -7.37 -16.81 -8.44
N VAL A 96 -7.84 -15.81 -9.18
CA VAL A 96 -7.00 -14.85 -9.90
C VAL A 96 -6.86 -13.63 -9.01
N THR A 97 -5.63 -13.13 -8.86
CA THR A 97 -5.37 -12.00 -7.97
C THR A 97 -6.10 -10.74 -8.47
N PRO A 98 -6.60 -9.87 -7.58
CA PRO A 98 -7.27 -8.63 -7.97
C PRO A 98 -6.46 -7.75 -8.94
N ALA A 99 -5.12 -7.78 -8.83
CA ALA A 99 -4.22 -7.09 -9.73
C ALA A 99 -4.31 -7.58 -11.19
N VAL A 100 -4.50 -8.88 -11.41
CA VAL A 100 -4.65 -9.46 -12.75
C VAL A 100 -6.01 -9.07 -13.34
N HIS A 101 -7.08 -9.15 -12.57
CA HIS A 101 -8.41 -8.67 -13.00
C HIS A 101 -8.42 -7.20 -13.40
N LEU A 102 -7.76 -6.36 -12.60
CA LEU A 102 -7.60 -4.94 -12.88
C LEU A 102 -6.80 -4.69 -14.17
N SER A 103 -5.70 -5.42 -14.37
CA SER A 103 -4.89 -5.32 -15.58
C SER A 103 -5.67 -5.74 -16.84
N GLU A 104 -6.42 -6.84 -16.75
CA GLU A 104 -7.32 -7.28 -17.82
C GLU A 104 -8.41 -6.25 -18.10
N PHE A 105 -8.99 -5.64 -17.07
CA PHE A 105 -10.02 -4.63 -17.25
C PHE A 105 -9.48 -3.36 -17.91
N VAL A 106 -8.31 -2.88 -17.46
CA VAL A 106 -7.60 -1.77 -18.10
C VAL A 106 -7.30 -2.09 -19.56
N PHE A 107 -6.85 -3.30 -19.86
CA PHE A 107 -6.58 -3.74 -21.24
C PHE A 107 -7.84 -3.71 -22.11
N LEU A 108 -8.95 -4.26 -21.62
CA LEU A 108 -10.24 -4.31 -22.31
C LEU A 108 -10.77 -2.91 -22.64
N VAL A 109 -10.80 -2.02 -21.64
CA VAL A 109 -11.24 -0.62 -21.82
C VAL A 109 -10.31 0.11 -22.79
N SER A 110 -9.00 -0.11 -22.66
CA SER A 110 -8.01 0.51 -23.55
C SER A 110 -8.20 0.07 -24.99
N GLU A 111 -8.34 -1.23 -25.26
CA GLU A 111 -8.54 -1.75 -26.61
C GLU A 111 -9.77 -1.14 -27.28
N ALA A 112 -10.89 -1.06 -26.56
CA ALA A 112 -12.14 -0.50 -27.07
C ALA A 112 -12.04 1.00 -27.36
N THR A 113 -11.32 1.75 -26.54
CA THR A 113 -11.30 3.22 -26.59
C THR A 113 -10.00 3.78 -27.19
N GLN A 114 -9.09 2.94 -27.69
CA GLN A 114 -7.77 3.35 -28.18
C GLN A 114 -7.82 4.40 -29.27
N HIS A 115 -8.81 4.31 -30.15
CA HIS A 115 -9.04 5.26 -31.24
C HIS A 115 -9.50 6.65 -30.74
N LEU A 116 -10.01 6.74 -29.51
CA LEU A 116 -10.47 7.97 -28.86
C LEU A 116 -9.40 8.60 -27.95
N ARG A 117 -8.25 7.93 -27.79
CA ARG A 117 -7.15 8.33 -26.92
C ARG A 117 -6.74 9.78 -27.14
N VAL A 118 -6.44 10.46 -26.03
CA VAL A 118 -5.88 11.80 -26.02
C VAL A 118 -4.36 11.74 -26.26
N GLU A 119 -3.84 12.63 -27.12
CA GLU A 119 -2.39 12.73 -27.39
C GLU A 119 -1.60 13.16 -26.14
N ASP A 120 -2.17 14.09 -25.37
CA ASP A 120 -1.57 14.67 -24.17
C ASP A 120 -2.31 14.22 -22.90
N GLY A 121 -1.56 13.65 -21.95
CA GLY A 121 -2.05 13.34 -20.60
C GLY A 121 -2.37 11.86 -20.36
N PRO A 122 -2.80 11.53 -19.14
CA PRO A 122 -3.26 10.20 -18.80
C PRO A 122 -4.58 9.92 -19.52
N TRP A 123 -4.79 8.66 -19.93
CA TRP A 123 -5.96 8.27 -20.71
C TRP A 123 -6.79 7.20 -20.01
N VAL A 124 -6.21 6.06 -19.68
CA VAL A 124 -6.86 5.01 -18.88
C VAL A 124 -5.90 4.68 -17.74
N TRP A 125 -6.40 4.68 -16.51
CA TRP A 125 -5.63 4.25 -15.35
C TRP A 125 -6.56 3.57 -14.33
N PRO A 126 -6.04 2.56 -13.61
CA PRO A 126 -6.79 1.95 -12.53
C PRO A 126 -7.08 2.98 -11.44
N LEU A 127 -8.27 2.93 -10.86
CA LEU A 127 -8.55 3.56 -9.58
C LEU A 127 -8.25 2.54 -8.49
N HIS A 128 -7.27 2.86 -7.65
CA HIS A 128 -7.08 2.10 -6.42
C HIS A 128 -7.88 2.80 -5.32
N ASP A 129 -8.97 2.20 -4.90
CA ASP A 129 -9.54 2.50 -3.59
C ASP A 129 -8.55 2.05 -2.48
N SER A 130 -8.73 2.53 -1.24
CA SER A 130 -7.96 2.05 -0.09
C SER A 130 -7.95 0.53 -0.01
N ASP A 131 -9.08 -0.07 -0.39
CA ASP A 131 -9.32 -1.51 -0.34
C ASP A 131 -8.53 -2.22 -1.44
N VAL A 132 -8.55 -1.72 -2.68
CA VAL A 132 -7.74 -2.28 -3.79
C VAL A 132 -6.24 -2.12 -3.53
N ALA A 133 -5.82 -0.99 -2.97
CA ALA A 133 -4.44 -0.79 -2.53
C ALA A 133 -4.06 -1.76 -1.39
N GLY A 134 -5.01 -2.03 -0.49
CA GLY A 134 -4.94 -3.06 0.55
C GLY A 134 -4.81 -4.46 -0.03
N ALA A 135 -5.63 -4.85 -1.01
CA ALA A 135 -5.53 -6.12 -1.74
C ALA A 135 -4.17 -6.32 -2.37
N ILE A 136 -3.69 -5.29 -3.07
CA ILE A 136 -2.40 -5.38 -3.77
C ILE A 136 -1.29 -5.52 -2.73
N ALA A 137 -1.35 -4.78 -1.62
CA ALA A 137 -0.42 -4.94 -0.51
C ALA A 137 -0.51 -6.34 0.14
N LEU A 138 -1.72 -6.88 0.35
CA LEU A 138 -1.96 -8.22 0.89
C LEU A 138 -1.52 -9.32 -0.08
N SER A 139 -1.63 -9.10 -1.39
CA SER A 139 -1.13 -10.03 -2.40
C SER A 139 0.39 -10.16 -2.38
N GLU A 140 1.12 -9.15 -1.86
CA GLU A 140 2.55 -9.28 -1.58
C GLU A 140 2.84 -10.22 -0.40
N VAL A 141 1.89 -10.34 0.54
CA VAL A 141 1.96 -11.16 1.76
C VAL A 141 1.39 -12.57 1.52
N ALA A 142 0.57 -12.74 0.48
CA ALA A 142 -0.16 -13.96 0.15
C ALA A 142 0.70 -15.08 -0.47
N ASP A 143 2.03 -14.93 -0.61
CA ASP A 143 2.89 -16.02 -1.07
C ASP A 143 2.79 -17.24 -0.13
N GLU A 144 2.04 -18.27 -0.57
CA GLU A 144 1.78 -19.49 0.20
C GLU A 144 3.05 -20.22 0.64
N SER A 145 4.16 -20.01 -0.08
CA SER A 145 5.44 -20.67 0.20
C SER A 145 6.22 -20.06 1.37
N SER A 146 5.81 -18.87 1.83
CA SER A 146 6.55 -18.10 2.82
C SER A 146 6.01 -18.31 4.25
N PRO A 147 6.88 -18.43 5.27
CA PRO A 147 6.45 -18.66 6.65
C PRO A 147 5.74 -17.42 7.23
N LEU A 148 4.76 -17.65 8.13
CA LEU A 148 3.90 -16.60 8.72
C LEU A 148 4.67 -15.44 9.36
N TRP A 149 5.76 -15.70 10.08
CA TRP A 149 6.57 -14.63 10.68
C TRP A 149 7.15 -13.68 9.62
N ARG A 150 7.51 -14.21 8.45
CA ARG A 150 8.06 -13.42 7.35
C ARG A 150 6.98 -12.59 6.68
N LYS A 151 5.78 -13.17 6.54
CA LYS A 151 4.56 -12.47 6.10
C LYS A 151 4.23 -11.29 7.02
N ALA A 152 4.27 -11.50 8.34
CA ALA A 152 4.08 -10.44 9.32
C ALA A 152 5.15 -9.33 9.19
N LEU A 153 6.43 -9.69 9.02
CA LEU A 153 7.50 -8.71 8.79
C LEU A 153 7.35 -7.96 7.45
N TRP A 154 6.72 -8.53 6.44
CA TRP A 154 6.38 -7.83 5.19
C TRP A 154 5.19 -6.90 5.37
N ALA A 155 4.14 -7.33 6.07
CA ALA A 155 2.97 -6.51 6.39
C ALA A 155 3.37 -5.27 7.21
N LEU A 156 4.24 -5.45 8.21
CA LEU A 156 4.85 -4.37 8.99
C LEU A 156 5.87 -3.54 8.19
N ARG A 157 6.11 -3.91 6.94
CA ARG A 157 7.12 -3.34 6.03
C ARG A 157 8.54 -3.38 6.57
N ILE A 158 8.86 -4.20 7.57
CA ILE A 158 10.20 -4.35 8.14
C ILE A 158 11.16 -4.96 7.11
N LEU A 159 10.70 -6.00 6.40
CA LEU A 159 11.47 -6.66 5.35
C LEU A 159 11.03 -6.23 3.96
N ALA A 160 11.96 -6.24 3.01
CA ALA A 160 11.63 -6.15 1.60
C ALA A 160 11.17 -7.52 1.08
N PRO A 161 10.11 -7.58 0.25
CA PRO A 161 9.79 -8.80 -0.48
C PRO A 161 10.92 -9.14 -1.47
N PRO A 162 11.26 -10.43 -1.65
CA PRO A 162 12.46 -10.89 -2.37
C PRO A 162 12.48 -10.49 -3.86
N HIS A 163 11.32 -10.25 -4.46
CA HIS A 163 11.20 -9.88 -5.87
C HIS A 163 10.94 -8.39 -6.09
N GLY A 164 11.09 -7.55 -5.05
CA GLY A 164 10.62 -6.16 -5.05
C GLY A 164 9.13 -6.07 -4.73
N SER A 165 8.66 -4.86 -4.41
CA SER A 165 7.23 -4.63 -4.14
C SER A 165 6.46 -4.63 -5.45
N VAL A 166 5.52 -5.57 -5.58
CA VAL A 166 4.56 -5.62 -6.71
C VAL A 166 3.76 -4.33 -6.74
N LEU A 167 3.37 -3.82 -5.56
CA LEU A 167 2.70 -2.54 -5.40
C LEU A 167 3.55 -1.38 -5.93
N GLU A 168 4.84 -1.32 -5.62
CA GLU A 168 5.75 -0.28 -6.14
C GLU A 168 5.84 -0.33 -7.68
N ARG A 169 5.90 -1.53 -8.27
CA ARG A 169 5.87 -1.70 -9.73
C ARG A 169 4.53 -1.29 -10.32
N CYS A 170 3.42 -1.75 -9.76
CA CYS A 170 2.08 -1.38 -10.21
C CYS A 170 1.88 0.14 -10.12
N VAL A 171 2.29 0.79 -9.02
CA VAL A 171 2.22 2.23 -8.87
C VAL A 171 3.08 2.94 -9.92
N MET A 172 4.31 2.45 -10.17
CA MET A 172 5.19 3.04 -11.17
C MET A 172 4.68 2.87 -12.60
N GLU A 173 4.11 1.72 -12.94
CA GLU A 173 3.55 1.40 -14.25
C GLU A 173 2.29 2.21 -14.55
N HIS A 174 1.41 2.41 -13.56
CA HIS A 174 0.11 3.03 -13.77
C HIS A 174 0.07 4.54 -13.45
N TYR A 175 0.80 4.99 -12.44
CA TYR A 175 0.80 6.40 -11.99
C TYR A 175 2.08 7.14 -12.39
N GLY A 176 3.03 6.42 -13.00
CA GLY A 176 4.30 6.97 -13.45
C GLY A 176 5.41 6.95 -12.40
N ARG A 177 6.61 7.29 -12.85
CA ARG A 177 7.84 7.23 -12.05
C ARG A 177 7.81 8.11 -10.80
N GLU A 178 7.15 9.27 -10.87
CA GLU A 178 7.08 10.20 -9.74
C GLU A 178 6.28 9.62 -8.56
N ALA A 179 5.12 9.02 -8.84
CA ALA A 179 4.31 8.36 -7.82
C ALA A 179 5.03 7.13 -7.24
N GLY A 180 5.67 6.34 -8.11
CA GLY A 180 6.52 5.23 -7.69
C GLY A 180 7.66 5.69 -6.77
N TYR A 181 8.30 6.82 -7.09
CA TYR A 181 9.36 7.40 -6.26
C TYR A 181 8.87 7.79 -4.87
N VAL A 182 7.72 8.48 -4.76
CA VAL A 182 7.13 8.86 -3.47
C VAL A 182 6.83 7.61 -2.63
N PHE A 183 6.27 6.57 -3.25
CA PHE A 183 5.94 5.32 -2.57
C PHE A 183 7.20 4.55 -2.11
N ALA A 184 8.21 4.47 -2.96
CA ALA A 184 9.51 3.88 -2.65
C ALA A 184 10.19 4.60 -1.47
N TRP A 185 10.06 5.93 -1.41
CA TRP A 185 10.61 6.76 -0.35
C TRP A 185 9.86 6.54 0.97
N ALA A 186 8.53 6.51 0.94
CA ALA A 186 7.71 6.17 2.10
C ALA A 186 8.07 4.78 2.68
N ASN A 187 8.23 3.77 1.82
CA ASN A 187 8.65 2.44 2.23
C ASN A 187 10.06 2.41 2.83
N LEU A 188 11.01 3.15 2.26
CA LEU A 188 12.36 3.28 2.81
C LEU A 188 12.30 3.92 4.22
N PHE A 189 11.50 4.97 4.38
CA PHE A 189 11.36 5.69 5.64
C PHE A 189 10.73 4.79 6.72
N THR A 190 9.64 4.10 6.42
CA THR A 190 9.00 3.15 7.36
C THR A 190 9.97 2.03 7.78
N ARG A 191 10.75 1.47 6.85
CA ARG A 191 11.80 0.49 7.15
C ARG A 191 12.88 1.03 8.07
N ALA A 192 13.31 2.26 7.80
CA ALA A 192 14.33 2.92 8.61
C ALA A 192 13.82 3.33 10.01
N LEU A 193 12.52 3.51 10.19
CA LEU A 193 11.95 3.83 11.50
C LEU A 193 11.93 2.64 12.45
N TRP A 194 11.84 1.39 11.97
CA TRP A 194 11.77 0.22 12.84
C TRP A 194 13.00 0.03 13.75
N PRO A 195 14.25 0.02 13.23
CA PRO A 195 15.43 -0.05 14.07
C PRO A 195 15.52 1.12 15.06
N LEU A 196 15.11 2.31 14.61
CA LEU A 196 15.11 3.50 15.44
C LEU A 196 14.09 3.38 16.58
N GLY A 197 12.87 2.94 16.28
CA GLY A 197 11.80 2.71 17.24
C GLY A 197 12.20 1.69 18.30
N LEU A 198 12.85 0.60 17.91
CA LEU A 198 13.37 -0.39 18.86
C LEU A 198 14.43 0.20 19.79
N VAL A 199 15.36 1.01 19.27
CA VAL A 199 16.36 1.69 20.08
C VAL A 199 15.70 2.69 21.03
N MET A 200 14.77 3.52 20.55
CA MET A 200 14.04 4.47 21.38
C MET A 200 13.23 3.78 22.47
N LEU A 201 12.64 2.62 22.19
CA LEU A 201 11.93 1.81 23.17
C LEU A 201 12.87 1.36 24.30
N ILE A 202 14.09 0.90 23.98
CA ILE A 202 15.09 0.52 24.99
C ILE A 202 15.47 1.72 25.87
N TYR A 203 15.71 2.89 25.27
CA TYR A 203 15.99 4.12 26.03
C TYR A 203 14.80 4.53 26.92
N GLY A 204 13.58 4.40 26.41
CA GLY A 204 12.35 4.68 27.15
C GLY A 204 12.16 3.75 28.36
N LEU A 205 12.38 2.44 28.18
CA LEU A 205 12.32 1.46 29.26
C LEU A 205 13.42 1.66 30.30
N ALA A 206 14.57 2.19 29.91
CA ALA A 206 15.64 2.57 30.82
C ALA A 206 15.36 3.90 31.59
N GLY A 207 14.22 4.55 31.35
CA GLY A 207 13.84 5.81 32.00
C GLY A 207 14.68 7.00 31.56
N VAL A 208 15.28 6.96 30.37
CA VAL A 208 16.15 8.03 29.88
C VAL A 208 15.28 9.21 29.44
N GLY A 209 15.40 10.34 30.14
CA GLY A 209 14.55 11.52 29.93
C GLY A 209 15.32 12.84 29.95
N PRO A 210 14.72 13.91 29.41
CA PRO A 210 15.29 15.24 29.48
C PRO A 210 15.33 15.73 30.95
N GLY A 211 16.43 16.39 31.33
CA GLY A 211 16.58 16.99 32.67
C GLY A 211 17.48 16.23 33.65
N ALA A 212 18.07 15.11 33.23
CA ALA A 212 19.13 14.46 34.01
C ALA A 212 20.39 15.34 34.04
N GLU A 213 21.07 15.39 35.19
CA GLU A 213 22.31 16.14 35.39
C GLU A 213 23.51 15.20 35.61
N GLY A 214 24.71 15.69 35.31
CA GLY A 214 25.94 14.92 35.52
C GLY A 214 26.04 13.67 34.65
N THR A 215 26.47 12.55 35.23
CA THR A 215 26.69 11.28 34.51
C THR A 215 25.39 10.64 34.04
N GLU A 216 24.26 10.94 34.68
CA GLU A 216 22.94 10.43 34.29
C GLU A 216 22.42 11.08 33.01
N ALA A 217 23.02 12.20 32.58
CA ALA A 217 22.70 12.84 31.31
C ALA A 217 23.34 12.15 30.09
N ILE A 218 24.35 11.30 30.31
CA ILE A 218 25.11 10.65 29.22
C ILE A 218 24.20 9.82 28.29
N PRO A 219 23.30 8.95 28.81
CA PRO A 219 22.37 8.20 27.97
C PRO A 219 21.44 9.09 27.12
N TRP A 220 21.02 10.23 27.67
CA TRP A 220 20.18 11.18 26.94
C TRP A 220 20.93 11.80 25.76
N TYR A 221 22.17 12.26 25.97
CA TYR A 221 23.00 12.79 24.90
C TYR A 221 23.42 11.72 23.88
N SER A 222 23.66 10.48 24.31
CA SER A 222 23.96 9.38 23.38
C SER A 222 22.75 9.03 22.51
N MET A 223 21.54 9.09 23.07
CA MET A 223 20.30 8.92 22.31
C MET A 223 20.16 10.01 21.23
N GLN A 224 20.38 11.28 21.58
CA GLN A 224 20.33 12.39 20.61
C GLN A 224 21.38 12.24 19.49
N LEU A 225 22.61 11.87 19.85
CA LEU A 225 23.67 11.63 18.86
C LEU A 225 23.28 10.47 17.94
N LEU A 226 22.71 9.40 18.48
CA LEU A 226 22.25 8.25 17.69
C LEU A 226 21.13 8.66 16.71
N LEU A 227 20.16 9.48 17.13
CA LEU A 227 19.12 10.01 16.24
C LEU A 227 19.73 10.81 15.08
N LEU A 228 20.72 11.67 15.35
CA LEU A 228 21.40 12.46 14.33
C LEU A 228 22.20 11.58 13.36
N VAL A 229 22.97 10.63 13.88
CA VAL A 229 23.74 9.67 13.06
C VAL A 229 22.79 8.83 12.20
N TRP A 230 21.67 8.38 12.76
CA TRP A 230 20.66 7.63 12.03
C TRP A 230 20.06 8.46 10.89
N GLY A 231 19.69 9.72 11.14
CA GLY A 231 19.19 10.64 10.11
C GLY A 231 20.19 10.83 8.95
N LEU A 232 21.49 10.92 9.25
CA LEU A 232 22.55 10.96 8.24
C LEU A 232 22.64 9.67 7.45
N ILE A 233 22.55 8.51 8.11
CA ILE A 233 22.55 7.19 7.43
C ILE A 233 21.36 7.07 6.48
N VAL A 234 20.14 7.42 6.93
CA VAL A 234 18.94 7.34 6.09
C VAL A 234 19.05 8.26 4.87
N THR A 235 19.55 9.48 5.05
CA THR A 235 19.81 10.42 3.96
C THR A 235 20.89 9.89 2.99
N GLY A 236 21.91 9.21 3.50
CA GLY A 236 22.93 8.54 2.69
C GLY A 236 22.36 7.39 1.86
N LEU A 237 21.52 6.55 2.47
CA LEU A 237 20.86 5.42 1.80
C LEU A 237 19.89 5.87 0.70
N SER A 238 19.18 6.99 0.90
CA SER A 238 18.33 7.56 -0.16
C SER A 238 19.15 8.08 -1.34
N SER A 239 20.36 8.58 -1.09
CA SER A 239 21.25 9.15 -2.11
C SER A 239 21.93 8.08 -2.98
N SER A 240 22.10 6.85 -2.47
CA SER A 240 22.76 5.76 -3.18
C SER A 240 21.84 4.98 -4.14
N ARG A 241 20.53 5.21 -4.12
CA ARG A 241 19.60 4.63 -5.09
C ARG A 241 19.70 5.40 -6.41
N SER A 242 20.62 4.96 -7.26
CA SER A 242 20.67 5.43 -8.65
C SER A 242 19.37 5.01 -9.36
N PRO A 243 18.66 5.91 -10.05
CA PRO A 243 17.50 5.54 -10.85
C PRO A 243 17.98 4.63 -11.98
N VAL A 244 17.50 3.39 -12.00
CA VAL A 244 17.65 2.46 -13.14
C VAL A 244 16.43 2.61 -14.03
#